data_AF-A0A349ZU29-F1
#
_entry.id   AF-A0A349ZU29-F1
#
_cell.length_a   1.000
_cell.length_b   1.000
_cell.length_c   1.000
_cell.angle_alpha   90.00
_cell.angle_beta   90.00
_cell.angle_gamma   90.00
#
_symmetry.space_group_name_H-M   'P 1'
#
loop_
_entity.id
_entity.type
_entity.pdbx_description
1 polymer ?
#
loop_
_entity_poly.entity_id
_entity_poly.type
_entity_poly.pdbx_seq_one_letter_code
_entity_poly.pdbx_strand_id
1 'polypeptide(L)'
;MNNVSDRQQKALSELCERLNKKKIAAVINGDRQKYLSLVLDGITEKTDIFLDIAFLSDKRIPQEVSFCLFETGIRDMSGLGPQELADMFVVLSALNSVLLAGSYSIRHTEEDETEGSQSDASVQKLQEDPEGSDRDDNPGIIPGELQYRYVLMPVKEITDENLVRQLEAAIETIAFDLRETLPGLLSFADGELSTQELFEKVLKPV
;
A
#
# COMPACT_ATOMS: atom_id res chain seq x y z
N MET A 1 -1.22 -13.78 17.45
CA MET A 1 -1.62 -12.37 17.47
C MET A 1 -0.48 -11.58 18.08
N ASN A 2 0.11 -10.65 17.33
CA ASN A 2 1.18 -9.81 17.83
C ASN A 2 0.55 -8.60 18.52
N ASN A 3 0.50 -8.60 19.86
CA ASN A 3 0.14 -7.40 20.59
C ASN A 3 1.28 -6.39 20.48
N VAL A 4 0.93 -5.14 20.21
CA VAL A 4 1.83 -3.99 20.32
C VAL A 4 2.37 -3.94 21.75
N SER A 5 3.66 -3.74 21.92
CA SER A 5 4.22 -3.57 23.27
C SER A 5 3.75 -2.25 23.87
N ASP A 6 3.65 -2.16 25.20
CA ASP A 6 3.30 -0.91 25.92
C ASP A 6 4.16 0.27 25.44
N ARG A 7 5.43 -0.02 25.12
CA ARG A 7 6.40 0.90 24.54
C ARG A 7 5.97 1.44 23.17
N GLN A 8 5.60 0.56 22.25
CA GLN A 8 5.14 0.95 20.90
C GLN A 8 3.80 1.71 20.99
N GLN A 9 2.90 1.30 21.88
CA GLN A 9 1.63 1.99 22.08
C GLN A 9 1.83 3.42 22.61
N LYS A 10 2.78 3.61 23.54
CA LYS A 10 3.18 4.94 24.03
C LYS A 10 3.77 5.79 22.89
N ALA A 11 4.65 5.23 22.06
CA ALA A 11 5.23 5.94 20.93
C ALA A 11 4.17 6.37 19.90
N LEU A 12 3.20 5.51 19.58
CA LEU A 12 2.09 5.87 18.69
C LEU A 12 1.19 6.96 19.26
N SER A 13 0.93 6.92 20.57
CA SER A 13 0.16 7.96 21.27
C SER A 13 0.87 9.32 21.21
N GLU A 14 2.17 9.34 21.49
CA GLU A 14 2.96 10.57 21.39
C GLU A 14 3.05 11.09 19.96
N LEU A 15 3.26 10.19 18.98
CA LEU A 15 3.27 10.55 17.57
C LEU A 15 1.93 11.17 17.14
N CYS A 16 0.82 10.54 17.52
CA CYS A 16 -0.53 11.03 17.25
C CYS A 16 -0.74 12.46 17.78
N GLU A 17 -0.34 12.74 19.03
CA GLU A 17 -0.41 14.09 19.59
C GLU A 17 0.45 15.11 18.82
N ARG A 18 1.67 14.72 18.41
CA ARG A 18 2.57 15.61 17.65
C ARG A 18 2.02 15.92 16.26
N LEU A 19 1.51 14.91 15.56
CA LEU A 19 0.92 15.07 14.23
C LEU A 19 -0.32 15.96 14.28
N ASN A 20 -1.20 15.75 15.27
CA ASN A 20 -2.39 16.60 15.44
C ASN A 20 -2.02 18.06 15.77
N LYS A 21 -0.94 18.31 16.54
CA LYS A 21 -0.40 19.68 16.74
C LYS A 21 0.12 20.31 15.44
N LYS A 22 0.65 19.49 14.52
CA LYS A 22 1.03 19.89 13.15
C LYS A 22 -0.17 19.95 12.18
N LYS A 23 -1.41 19.75 12.66
CA LYS A 23 -2.65 19.69 11.87
C LYS A 23 -2.70 18.53 10.86
N ILE A 24 -1.96 17.46 11.12
CA ILE A 24 -2.09 16.21 10.38
C ILE A 24 -3.05 15.33 11.18
N ALA A 25 -4.24 15.06 10.64
CA ALA A 25 -5.24 14.26 11.32
C ALA A 25 -4.74 12.83 11.49
N ALA A 26 -4.58 12.39 12.74
CA ALA A 26 -4.08 11.06 13.08
C ALA A 26 -4.97 10.41 14.14
N VAL A 27 -5.30 9.13 13.93
CA VAL A 27 -6.17 8.33 14.80
C VAL A 27 -5.53 6.98 15.06
N ILE A 28 -5.48 6.59 16.34
CA ILE A 28 -5.03 5.25 16.74
C ILE A 28 -6.19 4.28 16.47
N ASN A 29 -5.92 3.26 15.66
CA ASN A 29 -6.89 2.21 15.38
C ASN A 29 -6.56 0.99 16.25
N GLY A 30 -7.52 0.58 17.08
CA GLY A 30 -7.39 -0.57 17.98
C GLY A 30 -7.72 -1.90 17.31
N ASP A 31 -8.30 -1.88 16.11
CA ASP A 31 -8.73 -3.08 15.40
C ASP A 31 -7.79 -3.41 14.24
N ARG A 32 -7.31 -4.67 14.24
CA ARG A 32 -6.69 -5.39 13.11
C ARG A 32 -5.50 -4.71 12.43
N GLN A 33 -4.30 -5.05 12.91
CA GLN A 33 -2.99 -4.93 12.21
C GLN A 33 -2.51 -3.51 11.85
N LYS A 34 -3.39 -2.52 11.81
CA LYS A 34 -3.11 -1.10 11.56
C LYS A 34 -3.29 -0.36 12.89
N TYR A 35 -2.22 0.24 13.39
CA TYR A 35 -2.20 0.83 14.73
C TYR A 35 -2.36 2.35 14.73
N LEU A 36 -2.00 3.01 13.63
CA LEU A 36 -2.25 4.42 13.42
C LEU A 36 -2.65 4.63 11.96
N SER A 37 -3.73 5.35 11.75
CA SER A 37 -4.15 5.84 10.43
C SER A 37 -4.07 7.37 10.46
N LEU A 38 -3.45 7.98 9.44
CA LEU A 38 -3.39 9.43 9.31
C LEU A 38 -3.78 9.88 7.90
N VAL A 39 -4.31 11.09 7.80
CA VAL A 39 -4.69 11.72 6.53
C VAL A 39 -3.57 12.64 6.06
N LEU A 40 -3.05 12.39 4.87
CA LEU A 40 -2.09 13.23 4.17
C LEU A 40 -2.84 14.18 3.23
N ASP A 41 -3.30 15.30 3.77
CA ASP A 41 -4.02 16.31 3.00
C ASP A 41 -3.12 17.01 1.98
N GLY A 42 -3.71 17.41 0.85
CA GLY A 42 -3.04 18.25 -0.15
C GLY A 42 -1.92 17.55 -0.93
N ILE A 43 -1.86 16.23 -0.90
CA ILE A 43 -0.99 15.44 -1.78
C ILE A 43 -1.55 15.47 -3.21
N THR A 44 -2.87 15.33 -3.35
CA THR A 44 -3.58 15.41 -4.64
C THR A 44 -4.87 16.20 -4.45
N GLU A 45 -5.39 16.80 -5.52
CA GLU A 45 -6.72 17.41 -5.52
C GLU A 45 -7.84 16.37 -5.75
N LYS A 46 -7.49 15.17 -6.23
CA LYS A 46 -8.45 14.15 -6.68
C LYS A 46 -8.87 13.20 -5.55
N THR A 47 -7.99 12.94 -4.59
CA THR A 47 -8.23 11.99 -3.51
C THR A 47 -7.48 12.35 -2.24
N ASP A 48 -8.12 12.09 -1.10
CA ASP A 48 -7.46 12.06 0.19
C ASP A 48 -6.59 10.80 0.28
N ILE A 49 -5.41 10.93 0.87
CA ILE A 49 -4.47 9.81 1.02
C ILE A 49 -4.41 9.41 2.50
N PHE A 50 -4.78 8.16 2.77
CA PHE A 50 -4.73 7.59 4.11
C PHE A 50 -3.48 6.72 4.25
N LEU A 51 -2.60 7.08 5.19
CA LEU A 51 -1.40 6.31 5.50
C LEU A 51 -1.63 5.50 6.78
N ASP A 52 -1.54 4.19 6.64
CA ASP A 52 -1.64 3.25 7.75
C ASP A 52 -0.26 2.79 8.23
N ILE A 53 -0.09 2.72 9.54
CA ILE A 53 1.14 2.29 10.21
C ILE A 53 0.89 0.98 10.94
N ALA A 54 1.74 -0.03 10.66
CA ALA A 54 1.69 -1.34 11.28
C ALA A 54 3.06 -1.74 11.83
N PHE A 55 3.09 -2.39 13.01
CA PHE A 55 4.30 -3.02 13.54
C PHE A 55 4.30 -4.51 13.24
N LEU A 56 5.35 -4.99 12.57
CA LEU A 56 5.55 -6.39 12.23
C LEU A 56 6.65 -6.97 13.11
N SER A 57 6.34 -7.99 13.91
CA SER A 57 7.37 -8.71 14.69
C SER A 57 7.85 -9.96 13.95
N ASP A 58 9.17 -10.12 13.81
CA ASP A 58 9.78 -11.37 13.39
C ASP A 58 10.20 -12.17 14.64
N LYS A 59 9.52 -13.29 14.88
CA LYS A 59 9.78 -14.19 16.02
C LYS A 59 11.20 -14.78 16.03
N ARG A 60 11.94 -14.68 14.91
CA ARG A 60 13.32 -15.15 14.78
C ARG A 60 14.35 -14.15 15.26
N ILE A 61 13.97 -12.89 15.48
CA ILE A 61 14.85 -11.82 15.97
C ILE A 61 14.63 -11.70 17.49
N PRO A 62 15.59 -12.12 18.35
CA PRO A 62 15.37 -12.24 19.80
C PRO A 62 15.40 -10.92 20.59
N GLN A 63 15.01 -9.80 19.98
CA GLN A 63 14.88 -8.49 20.63
C GLN A 63 13.69 -7.76 20.00
N GLU A 64 12.98 -6.95 20.79
CA GLU A 64 11.68 -6.28 20.54
C GLU A 64 11.61 -5.35 19.31
N VAL A 65 12.49 -5.49 18.33
CA VAL A 65 12.55 -4.61 17.17
C VAL A 65 11.63 -5.15 16.08
N SER A 66 10.38 -4.69 16.15
CA SER A 66 9.38 -4.90 15.11
C SER A 66 9.64 -3.90 13.97
N PHE A 67 9.65 -4.38 12.72
CA PHE A 67 9.66 -3.50 11.55
C PHE A 67 8.41 -2.61 11.57
N CYS A 68 8.52 -1.38 11.09
CA CYS A 68 7.36 -0.53 10.93
C CYS A 68 7.00 -0.45 9.44
N LEU A 69 5.83 -0.95 9.11
CA LEU A 69 5.26 -0.92 7.77
C LEU A 69 4.34 0.30 7.67
N PHE A 70 4.54 1.09 6.62
CA PHE A 70 3.65 2.15 6.19
C PHE A 70 3.02 1.72 4.88
N GLU A 71 1.70 1.79 4.79
CA GLU A 71 0.95 1.36 3.60
C GLU A 71 -0.21 2.30 3.32
N THR A 72 -0.44 2.59 2.05
CA THR A 72 -1.61 3.33 1.59
C THR A 72 -2.17 2.69 0.33
N GLY A 73 -3.48 2.44 0.34
CA GLY A 73 -4.26 2.13 -0.86
C GLY A 73 -4.67 3.44 -1.51
N ILE A 74 -4.35 3.59 -2.80
CA ILE A 74 -4.44 4.88 -3.49
C ILE A 74 -5.62 4.89 -4.44
N ARG A 75 -5.70 3.88 -5.30
CA ARG A 75 -6.64 3.87 -6.42
C ARG A 75 -6.92 2.47 -6.91
N ASP A 76 -8.19 2.21 -7.20
CA ASP A 76 -8.59 1.02 -7.94
C ASP A 76 -8.18 1.12 -9.41
N MET A 77 -7.47 0.10 -9.88
CA MET A 77 -6.95 -0.06 -11.24
C MET A 77 -7.70 -1.16 -12.00
N SER A 78 -8.77 -1.74 -11.45
CA SER A 78 -9.57 -2.84 -12.04
C SER A 78 -10.36 -2.48 -13.30
N GLY A 79 -9.98 -1.41 -14.01
CA GLY A 79 -10.53 -0.98 -15.29
C GLY A 79 -9.49 -0.87 -16.40
N LEU A 80 -8.20 -1.06 -16.08
CA LEU A 80 -7.13 -0.98 -17.07
C LEU A 80 -7.01 -2.27 -17.88
N GLY A 81 -6.86 -2.12 -19.19
CA GLY A 81 -6.54 -3.21 -20.11
C GLY A 81 -5.09 -3.70 -19.98
N PRO A 82 -4.75 -4.84 -20.60
CA PRO A 82 -3.42 -5.44 -20.47
C PRO A 82 -2.26 -4.53 -20.88
N GLN A 83 -2.43 -3.70 -21.93
CA GLN A 83 -1.42 -2.76 -22.37
C GLN A 83 -1.20 -1.63 -21.36
N GLU A 84 -2.27 -1.07 -20.82
CA GLU A 84 -2.22 0.00 -19.82
C GLU A 84 -1.58 -0.50 -18.53
N LEU A 85 -1.86 -1.74 -18.12
CA LEU A 85 -1.19 -2.39 -16.99
C LEU A 85 0.31 -2.62 -17.25
N ALA A 86 0.68 -3.01 -18.47
CA ALA A 86 2.09 -3.16 -18.86
C ALA A 86 2.82 -1.82 -18.81
N ASP A 87 2.20 -0.74 -19.31
CA ASP A 87 2.78 0.60 -19.29
C ASP A 87 2.89 1.12 -17.84
N MET A 88 1.87 0.88 -17.01
CA MET A 88 1.93 1.14 -15.57
C MET A 88 3.11 0.42 -14.91
N PHE A 89 3.32 -0.86 -15.20
CA PHE A 89 4.44 -1.62 -14.63
C PHE A 89 5.82 -0.98 -14.95
N VAL A 90 6.01 -0.52 -16.19
CA VAL A 90 7.23 0.18 -16.60
C VAL A 90 7.40 1.49 -15.83
N VAL A 91 6.32 2.27 -15.73
CA VAL A 91 6.31 3.53 -14.98
C VAL A 91 6.63 3.31 -13.50
N LEU A 92 5.95 2.38 -12.85
CA LEU A 92 6.17 2.09 -11.43
C LEU A 92 7.61 1.63 -11.17
N SER A 93 8.17 0.81 -12.06
CA SER A 93 9.57 0.36 -11.95
C SER A 93 10.55 1.53 -12.03
N ALA A 94 10.32 2.48 -12.94
CA ALA A 94 11.14 3.67 -13.05
C ALA A 94 10.99 4.60 -11.83
N LEU A 95 9.76 4.86 -11.38
CA LEU A 95 9.49 5.66 -10.19
C LEU A 95 10.15 5.06 -8.96
N ASN A 96 10.03 3.75 -8.75
CA ASN A 96 10.64 3.06 -7.62
C ASN A 96 12.17 3.15 -7.58
N SER A 97 12.82 3.50 -8.69
CA SER A 97 14.28 3.74 -8.72
C SER A 97 14.69 5.12 -8.21
N VAL A 98 13.74 6.06 -8.09
CA VAL A 98 14.00 7.46 -7.67
C VAL A 98 13.31 7.86 -6.36
N LEU A 99 12.44 7.01 -5.80
CA LEU A 99 11.83 7.24 -4.49
C LEU A 99 12.87 7.19 -3.37
N LEU A 100 12.67 8.03 -2.34
CA LEU A 100 13.58 8.10 -1.19
C LEU A 100 13.27 7.06 -0.12
N ALA A 101 12.00 6.72 0.05
CA ALA A 101 11.55 5.81 1.10
C ALA A 101 10.93 4.54 0.52
N GLY A 102 9.80 4.69 -0.16
CA GLY A 102 8.89 3.58 -0.45
C GLY A 102 8.95 3.03 -1.86
N SER A 103 7.90 2.31 -2.20
CA SER A 103 7.69 1.72 -3.52
C SER A 103 6.21 1.68 -3.85
N TYR A 104 5.88 1.92 -5.11
CA TYR A 104 4.58 1.65 -5.68
C TYR A 104 4.48 0.19 -6.15
N SER A 105 3.29 -0.37 -6.03
CA SER A 105 2.95 -1.68 -6.59
C SER A 105 1.47 -1.73 -6.93
N ILE A 106 1.09 -2.63 -7.83
CA ILE A 106 -0.32 -3.00 -8.04
C ILE A 106 -0.53 -4.30 -7.27
N ARG A 107 -1.42 -4.27 -6.27
CA ARG A 107 -1.76 -5.44 -5.49
C ARG A 107 -3.05 -6.05 -6.02
N HIS A 108 -2.99 -7.32 -6.37
CA HIS A 108 -4.19 -8.09 -6.68
C HIS A 108 -4.94 -8.40 -5.40
N THR A 109 -6.18 -7.92 -5.32
CA THR A 109 -7.17 -8.43 -4.39
C THR A 109 -7.78 -9.67 -5.03
N GLU A 110 -7.27 -10.84 -4.64
CA GLU A 110 -8.05 -12.06 -4.80
C GLU A 110 -9.32 -11.84 -3.95
N GLU A 111 -10.49 -11.78 -4.59
CA GLU A 111 -11.74 -11.86 -3.85
C GLU A 111 -11.71 -13.20 -3.10
N ASP A 112 -11.70 -13.15 -1.77
CA ASP A 112 -11.88 -14.33 -0.95
C ASP A 112 -13.22 -14.97 -1.33
N GLU A 113 -13.22 -15.96 -2.22
CA GLU A 113 -14.33 -16.91 -2.39
C GLU A 113 -14.44 -17.77 -1.13
N THR A 114 -14.86 -17.17 -0.02
CA THR A 114 -15.27 -17.91 1.17
C THR A 114 -16.61 -17.41 1.65
N GLU A 115 -17.67 -17.92 1.02
CA GLU A 115 -18.93 -18.26 1.72
C GLU A 115 -19.82 -19.15 0.82
N GLY A 116 -19.53 -20.44 0.80
CA GLY A 116 -20.37 -21.49 0.25
C GLY A 116 -20.38 -22.70 1.19
N SER A 117 -21.36 -22.74 2.08
CA SER A 117 -21.55 -23.80 3.09
C SER A 117 -21.73 -25.20 2.48
N GLN A 118 -21.07 -26.17 3.12
CA GLN A 118 -21.44 -27.57 3.34
C GLN A 118 -22.37 -28.29 2.33
N SER A 119 -21.88 -29.40 1.76
CA SER A 119 -22.48 -30.72 2.00
C SER A 119 -21.58 -31.88 1.52
N ASP A 120 -21.39 -32.85 2.42
CA ASP A 120 -20.91 -34.21 2.13
C ASP A 120 -21.90 -34.94 1.21
N ALA A 121 -21.41 -35.61 0.16
CA ALA A 121 -21.80 -36.99 -0.24
C ALA A 121 -21.13 -37.46 -1.55
N SER A 122 -20.17 -38.37 -1.40
CA SER A 122 -20.06 -39.67 -2.09
C SER A 122 -20.46 -39.88 -3.58
N VAL A 123 -19.44 -40.23 -4.37
CA VAL A 123 -19.31 -41.42 -5.27
C VAL A 123 -20.02 -41.46 -6.65
N GLN A 124 -19.15 -41.43 -7.68
CA GLN A 124 -19.10 -42.16 -8.97
C GLN A 124 -20.07 -41.88 -10.14
N LYS A 125 -19.38 -41.66 -11.28
CA LYS A 125 -19.53 -42.27 -12.62
C LYS A 125 -20.42 -41.61 -13.68
N LEU A 126 -19.72 -41.31 -14.79
CA LEU A 126 -20.01 -41.62 -16.20
C LEU A 126 -20.33 -40.46 -17.14
N GLN A 127 -19.48 -40.43 -18.17
CA GLN A 127 -19.74 -40.24 -19.59
C GLN A 127 -19.69 -38.83 -20.21
N GLU A 128 -18.88 -38.82 -21.26
CA GLU A 128 -18.66 -37.83 -22.31
C GLU A 128 -19.95 -37.56 -23.08
N ASP A 129 -20.21 -36.30 -23.43
CA ASP A 129 -20.15 -35.88 -24.83
C ASP A 129 -20.00 -34.35 -24.94
N PRO A 130 -19.38 -33.85 -26.03
CA PRO A 130 -18.94 -32.47 -26.19
C PRO A 130 -19.99 -31.65 -26.94
N GLU A 131 -20.19 -30.38 -26.58
CA GLU A 131 -20.58 -29.29 -27.50
C GLU A 131 -20.87 -28.01 -26.71
N GLY A 132 -20.35 -26.88 -27.20
CA GLY A 132 -20.63 -25.54 -26.66
C GLY A 132 -19.43 -24.85 -26.04
N SER A 133 -18.33 -24.70 -26.79
CA SER A 133 -17.26 -23.76 -26.43
C SER A 133 -17.67 -22.34 -26.79
N ASP A 134 -18.64 -21.79 -26.05
CA ASP A 134 -18.76 -20.35 -25.84
C ASP A 134 -18.20 -20.07 -24.45
N ARG A 135 -16.90 -20.36 -24.27
CA ARG A 135 -16.15 -19.66 -23.25
C ARG A 135 -15.97 -18.26 -23.81
N ASP A 136 -16.81 -17.37 -23.34
CA ASP A 136 -16.52 -15.95 -23.29
C ASP A 136 -15.26 -15.81 -22.42
N ASP A 137 -14.10 -16.12 -23.01
CA ASP A 137 -12.77 -15.87 -22.47
C ASP A 137 -12.58 -14.34 -22.53
N ASN A 138 -13.39 -13.62 -21.77
CA ASN A 138 -13.00 -12.30 -21.34
C ASN A 138 -11.92 -12.57 -20.29
N PRO A 139 -10.62 -12.33 -20.56
CA PRO A 139 -9.60 -12.48 -19.54
C PRO A 139 -9.97 -11.46 -18.46
N GLY A 140 -10.63 -11.96 -17.41
CA GLY A 140 -11.25 -11.16 -16.36
C GLY A 140 -10.29 -10.06 -15.98
N ILE A 141 -10.76 -8.82 -16.13
CA ILE A 141 -10.02 -7.62 -15.81
C ILE A 141 -9.42 -7.85 -14.43
N ILE A 142 -8.09 -7.89 -14.36
CA ILE A 142 -7.43 -8.34 -13.13
C ILE A 142 -7.66 -7.23 -12.10
N PRO A 143 -8.42 -7.46 -11.01
CA PRO A 143 -8.60 -6.45 -10.00
C PRO A 143 -7.23 -6.14 -9.39
N GLY A 144 -6.90 -4.86 -9.32
CA GLY A 144 -5.60 -4.40 -8.85
C GLY A 144 -5.74 -3.06 -8.17
N GLU A 145 -5.29 -2.94 -6.93
CA GLU A 145 -5.20 -1.66 -6.22
C GLU A 145 -3.79 -1.11 -6.36
N LEU A 146 -3.66 0.15 -6.81
CA LEU A 146 -2.40 0.88 -6.71
C LEU A 146 -2.12 1.16 -5.23
N GLN A 147 -0.97 0.70 -4.76
CA GLN A 147 -0.53 0.86 -3.39
C GLN A 147 0.85 1.51 -3.33
N TYR A 148 1.10 2.30 -2.28
CA TYR A 148 2.44 2.73 -1.89
C TYR A 148 2.80 2.09 -0.54
N ARG A 149 4.02 1.56 -0.46
CA ARG A 149 4.52 0.86 0.72
C ARG A 149 5.92 1.32 1.10
N TYR A 150 6.14 1.57 2.39
CA TYR A 150 7.47 1.79 2.97
C TYR A 150 7.70 0.90 4.19
N VAL A 151 8.89 0.28 4.27
CA VAL A 151 9.30 -0.52 5.43
C VAL A 151 10.46 0.18 6.12
N LEU A 152 10.17 0.73 7.31
CA LEU A 152 11.19 1.24 8.20
C LEU A 152 11.82 0.08 8.96
N MET A 153 13.07 -0.21 8.59
CA MET A 153 13.87 -1.27 9.19
C MET A 153 14.29 -0.90 10.62
N PRO A 154 14.31 -1.87 11.55
CA PRO A 154 14.72 -1.64 12.92
C PRO A 154 16.19 -1.25 12.97
N VAL A 155 16.49 -0.08 13.54
CA VAL A 155 17.85 0.26 13.95
C VAL A 155 18.08 -0.36 15.33
N LYS A 156 19.17 -1.11 15.51
CA LYS A 156 19.48 -1.90 16.73
C LYS A 156 19.45 -1.12 18.05
N GLU A 157 19.44 0.21 18.01
CA GLU A 157 19.58 1.11 19.16
C GLU A 157 18.51 2.21 19.20
N ILE A 158 17.26 1.86 18.88
CA ILE A 158 16.15 2.82 19.05
C ILE A 158 15.82 2.93 20.53
N THR A 159 16.11 4.06 21.15
CA THR A 159 15.50 4.49 22.43
C THR A 159 14.07 4.98 22.19
N ASP A 160 13.23 5.07 23.23
CA ASP A 160 11.82 5.50 23.09
C ASP A 160 11.67 6.85 22.37
N GLU A 161 12.51 7.82 22.74
CA GLU A 161 12.53 9.15 22.11
C GLU A 161 12.99 9.12 20.64
N ASN A 162 13.83 8.16 20.28
CA ASN A 162 14.33 8.01 18.91
C ASN A 162 13.26 7.37 18.01
N LEU A 163 12.38 6.53 18.55
CA LEU A 163 11.33 5.87 17.78
C LEU A 163 10.34 6.89 17.20
N VAL A 164 9.80 7.78 18.03
CA VAL A 164 8.83 8.79 17.60
C VAL A 164 9.44 9.70 16.52
N ARG A 165 10.69 10.12 16.70
CA ARG A 165 11.42 10.94 15.71
C ARG A 165 11.63 10.22 14.38
N GLN A 166 11.96 8.93 14.41
CA GLN A 166 12.14 8.15 13.19
C GLN A 166 10.82 7.93 12.45
N LEU A 167 9.73 7.65 13.16
CA LEU A 167 8.39 7.54 12.56
C LEU A 167 7.97 8.86 11.93
N GLU A 168 8.21 9.98 12.61
CA GLU A 168 7.90 11.32 12.10
C GLU A 168 8.73 11.65 10.84
N ALA A 169 10.03 11.38 10.85
CA ALA A 169 10.90 11.55 9.67
C ALA A 169 10.49 10.64 8.50
N ALA A 170 10.05 9.40 8.78
CA ALA A 170 9.52 8.50 7.78
C ALA A 170 8.26 9.06 7.13
N ILE A 171 7.30 9.56 7.92
CA ILE A 171 6.07 10.19 7.41
C ILE A 171 6.40 11.40 6.54
N GLU A 172 7.33 12.25 6.96
CA GLU A 172 7.76 13.42 6.18
C GLU A 172 8.38 13.00 4.83
N THR A 173 9.20 11.95 4.82
CA THR A 173 9.81 11.41 3.59
C THR A 173 8.77 10.78 2.67
N ILE A 174 7.82 10.00 3.21
CA ILE A 174 6.72 9.41 2.45
C ILE A 174 5.85 10.51 1.84
N ALA A 175 5.49 11.53 2.62
CA ALA A 175 4.69 12.65 2.13
C ALA A 175 5.41 13.43 1.02
N PHE A 176 6.73 13.56 1.10
CA PHE A 176 7.53 14.13 0.01
C PHE A 176 7.46 13.27 -1.26
N ASP A 177 7.79 11.98 -1.17
CA ASP A 177 7.73 11.03 -2.28
C ASP A 177 6.36 11.06 -2.99
N LEU A 178 5.27 11.02 -2.20
CA LEU A 178 3.91 11.05 -2.73
C LEU A 178 3.57 12.39 -3.39
N ARG A 179 3.95 13.54 -2.82
CA ARG A 179 3.69 14.86 -3.45
C ARG A 179 4.38 14.99 -4.81
N GLU A 180 5.62 14.53 -4.90
CA GLU A 180 6.41 14.69 -6.13
C GLU A 180 5.97 13.74 -7.23
N THR A 181 5.51 12.53 -6.88
CA THR A 181 5.30 11.46 -7.87
C THR A 181 3.83 11.13 -8.12
N LEU A 182 2.98 11.19 -7.09
CA LEU A 182 1.61 10.67 -7.19
C LEU A 182 0.72 11.45 -8.15
N PRO A 183 0.70 12.80 -8.18
CA PRO A 183 -0.15 13.53 -9.11
C PRO A 183 0.12 13.18 -10.57
N GLY A 184 1.41 13.06 -10.94
CA GLY A 184 1.81 12.63 -12.28
C GLY A 184 1.38 11.19 -12.57
N LEU A 185 1.56 10.29 -11.61
CA LEU A 185 1.17 8.90 -11.74
C LEU A 185 -0.35 8.74 -11.94
N LEU A 186 -1.17 9.50 -11.21
CA LEU A 186 -2.62 9.48 -11.37
C LEU A 186 -3.06 10.03 -12.72
N SER A 187 -2.49 11.15 -13.17
CA SER A 187 -2.78 11.67 -14.51
C SER A 187 -2.34 10.71 -15.62
N PHE A 188 -1.23 9.98 -15.44
CA PHE A 188 -0.84 8.91 -16.37
C PHE A 188 -1.87 7.77 -16.38
N ALA A 189 -2.31 7.29 -15.21
CA ALA A 189 -3.34 6.26 -15.09
C ALA A 189 -4.70 6.69 -15.69
N ASP A 190 -5.00 7.98 -15.69
CA ASP A 190 -6.19 8.57 -16.34
C ASP A 190 -6.04 8.77 -17.85
N GLY A 191 -4.87 8.48 -18.43
CA GLY A 191 -4.56 8.76 -19.84
C GLY A 191 -4.38 10.25 -20.15
N GLU A 192 -4.26 11.11 -19.13
CA GLU A 192 -4.02 12.55 -19.24
C GLU A 192 -2.55 12.90 -19.51
N LEU A 193 -1.63 11.97 -19.20
CA LEU A 193 -0.20 12.10 -19.46
C LEU A 193 0.32 10.87 -20.21
N SER A 194 1.22 11.11 -21.15
CA SER A 194 2.05 10.06 -21.74
C SER A 194 3.19 9.65 -20.79
N THR A 195 3.77 8.47 -21.03
CA THR A 195 4.96 7.98 -20.29
C THR A 195 6.12 8.96 -20.36
N GLN A 196 6.35 9.57 -21.53
CA GLN A 196 7.43 10.54 -21.71
C GLN A 196 7.20 11.80 -20.87
N GLU A 197 5.98 12.35 -20.88
CA GLU A 197 5.66 13.55 -20.09
C GLU A 197 5.77 13.28 -18.59
N LEU A 198 5.38 12.09 -18.13
CA LEU A 198 5.56 11.70 -16.74
C LEU A 198 7.03 11.63 -16.36
N PHE A 199 7.86 10.95 -17.15
CA PHE A 199 9.30 10.87 -16.88
C PHE A 199 9.98 12.22 -16.96
N GLU A 200 9.56 13.10 -17.86
CA GLU A 200 10.07 14.46 -17.88
C GLU A 200 9.68 15.28 -16.64
N LYS A 201 8.53 15.01 -16.02
CA LYS A 201 8.13 15.65 -14.76
C LYS A 201 8.89 15.11 -13.56
N VAL A 202 9.10 13.79 -13.49
CA VAL A 202 9.62 13.13 -12.29
C VAL A 202 11.13 12.89 -12.32
N LEU A 203 11.73 12.72 -13.50
CA LEU A 203 13.16 12.41 -13.65
C LEU A 203 14.01 13.61 -14.08
N LYS A 204 13.41 14.80 -14.30
CA LYS A 204 14.22 16.00 -14.51
C LYS A 204 14.93 16.37 -13.20
N PRO A 205 16.25 16.61 -13.23
CA PRO A 205 16.96 17.06 -12.04
C PRO A 205 16.38 18.41 -11.59
N VAL A 206 15.97 18.46 -10.32
CA VAL A 206 15.72 19.71 -9.58
C VAL A 206 17.06 20.41 -9.32
#